data_AF-A0AAN4D560-F1
#
_entry.id   AF-A0AAN4D560-F1
#
_cell.length_a   1.000
_cell.length_b   1.000
_cell.length_c   1.000
_cell.angle_alpha   90.00
_cell.angle_beta   90.00
_cell.angle_gamma   90.00
#
_symmetry.space_group_name_H-M   'P 1'
#
loop_
_entity.id
_entity.type
_entity.pdbx_description
1 polymer ?
#
loop_
_entity_poly.entity_id
_entity_poly.type
_entity_poly.pdbx_seq_one_letter_code
_entity_poly.pdbx_strand_id
1 'polypeptide(L)'
;MLKYSQTPGIFKLEGNRLGRPYHRLPTMFTGSFDTIESHLGNYFLKKHRTNITLKKIHCEMDVINKSAELLVSQVGHLAFDIDRALLLMLLGNFYGLASSLADEKSQDDLPTKTEIRLRSRLALDICNTIFNKNISGIPLTLKPDSST
;
A
#
# COMPACT_ATOMS: atom_id res chain seq x y z
N MET A 1 -18.61 -11.40 -12.58
CA MET A 1 -18.78 -12.41 -13.64
C MET A 1 -17.90 -12.00 -14.81
N LEU A 2 -16.71 -12.58 -14.96
CA LEU A 2 -15.77 -12.24 -16.03
C LEU A 2 -16.10 -13.06 -17.28
N LYS A 3 -16.36 -12.39 -18.41
CA LYS A 3 -16.62 -13.03 -19.71
C LYS A 3 -15.29 -13.55 -20.25
N TYR A 4 -15.12 -14.87 -20.25
CA TYR A 4 -13.98 -15.55 -20.86
C TYR A 4 -14.03 -15.38 -22.40
N SER A 5 -12.85 -15.21 -23.02
CA SER A 5 -12.67 -15.09 -24.46
C SER A 5 -13.22 -16.30 -25.22
N GLN A 6 -13.98 -16.06 -26.30
CA GLN A 6 -14.80 -17.04 -27.02
C GLN A 6 -14.03 -17.94 -28.00
N THR A 7 -12.71 -18.10 -27.86
CA THR A 7 -11.89 -18.90 -28.79
C THR A 7 -11.69 -20.33 -28.26
N PRO A 8 -12.19 -21.38 -28.95
CA PRO A 8 -12.02 -22.76 -28.49
C PRO A 8 -10.54 -23.14 -28.44
N GLY A 9 -10.08 -23.70 -27.31
CA GLY A 9 -8.71 -24.19 -27.13
C GLY A 9 -7.68 -23.16 -26.66
N ILE A 10 -8.04 -21.88 -26.55
CA ILE A 10 -7.15 -20.84 -25.99
C ILE A 10 -7.66 -20.45 -24.61
N PHE A 11 -6.92 -20.85 -23.57
CA PHE A 11 -7.14 -20.40 -22.21
C PHE A 11 -6.15 -19.29 -21.87
N LYS A 12 -6.62 -18.16 -21.33
CA LYS A 12 -5.72 -17.17 -20.75
C LYS A 12 -5.09 -17.80 -19.52
N LEU A 13 -3.78 -18.02 -19.57
CA LEU A 13 -3.04 -18.52 -18.41
C LEU A 13 -3.07 -17.41 -17.36
N GLU A 14 -3.84 -17.61 -16.30
CA GLU A 14 -3.81 -16.74 -15.14
C GLU A 14 -2.35 -16.63 -14.65
N GLY A 15 -1.88 -15.41 -14.40
CA GLY A 15 -0.46 -15.16 -14.14
C GLY A 15 0.10 -16.11 -13.08
N ASN A 16 -0.66 -16.35 -12.01
CA ASN A 16 -0.34 -17.28 -10.93
C ASN A 16 0.08 -18.70 -11.35
N ARG A 17 -0.28 -19.16 -12.55
CA ARG A 17 0.11 -20.48 -13.11
C ARG A 17 1.42 -20.46 -13.90
N LEU A 18 2.04 -19.30 -14.12
CA LEU A 18 3.32 -19.14 -14.83
C LEU A 18 4.55 -19.34 -13.92
N GLY A 19 4.38 -19.65 -12.64
CA GLY A 19 5.47 -20.06 -11.73
C GLY A 19 6.52 -18.98 -11.38
N ARG A 20 6.38 -17.75 -11.90
CA ARG A 20 7.31 -16.65 -11.62
C ARG A 20 7.30 -16.24 -10.14
N PRO A 21 8.44 -15.76 -9.58
CA PRO A 21 8.55 -15.43 -8.16
C PRO A 21 7.45 -14.49 -7.63
N TYR A 22 7.04 -13.50 -8.42
CA TYR A 22 6.01 -12.53 -8.00
C TYR A 22 4.60 -13.16 -7.86
N HIS A 23 4.34 -14.33 -8.46
CA HIS A 23 3.10 -15.06 -8.25
C HIS A 23 2.97 -15.68 -6.86
N ARG A 24 4.07 -15.72 -6.09
CA ARG A 24 4.05 -16.15 -4.69
C ARG A 24 3.74 -15.00 -3.72
N LEU A 25 3.75 -13.75 -4.19
CA LEU A 25 3.45 -12.58 -3.35
C LEU A 25 2.05 -12.67 -2.72
N PRO A 26 0.98 -13.03 -3.45
CA PRO A 26 -0.34 -13.15 -2.85
C PRO A 26 -0.36 -14.16 -1.69
N THR A 27 0.22 -15.35 -1.90
CA THR A 27 0.28 -16.40 -0.87
C THR A 27 1.14 -16.00 0.33
N MET A 28 2.21 -15.22 0.11
CA MET A 28 3.07 -14.71 1.17
C MET A 28 2.32 -13.69 2.04
N PHE A 29 1.64 -12.73 1.42
CA PHE A 29 0.87 -11.71 2.14
C PHE A 29 -0.36 -12.29 2.85
N THR A 30 -1.09 -13.20 2.22
CA THR A 30 -2.24 -13.84 2.88
C THR A 30 -1.82 -14.77 4.01
N GLY A 31 -0.70 -15.50 3.86
CA GLY A 31 -0.16 -16.36 4.91
C GLY A 31 0.41 -15.60 6.11
N SER A 32 0.72 -14.31 5.96
CA SER A 32 1.25 -13.45 7.02
C SER A 32 0.26 -12.36 7.45
N PHE A 33 -1.03 -12.52 7.12
CA PHE A 33 -2.07 -11.52 7.33
C PHE A 33 -2.14 -11.02 8.78
N ASP A 34 -2.24 -11.92 9.76
CA ASP A 34 -2.37 -11.56 11.18
C ASP A 34 -1.15 -10.76 11.67
N THR A 35 0.04 -11.14 11.21
CA THR A 35 1.29 -10.43 11.52
C THR A 35 1.29 -9.03 10.93
N ILE A 36 0.88 -8.88 9.67
CA ILE A 36 0.79 -7.58 9.00
C ILE A 36 -0.26 -6.70 9.67
N GLU A 37 -1.45 -7.24 9.96
CA GLU A 37 -2.54 -6.53 10.64
C GLU A 37 -2.09 -6.01 12.01
N SER A 38 -1.49 -6.88 12.83
CA SER A 38 -0.96 -6.51 14.15
C SER A 38 0.11 -5.42 14.07
N HIS A 39 1.04 -5.53 13.12
CA HIS A 39 2.08 -4.51 12.95
C HIS A 39 1.52 -3.16 12.50
N LEU A 40 0.60 -3.15 11.54
CA LEU A 40 -0.06 -1.93 11.07
C LEU A 40 -0.90 -1.29 12.18
N GLY A 41 -1.72 -2.06 12.87
CA GLY A 41 -2.54 -1.57 13.98
C GLY A 41 -1.69 -0.94 15.08
N ASN A 42 -0.61 -1.62 15.48
CA ASN A 42 0.34 -1.09 16.45
C ASN A 42 1.04 0.18 15.96
N TYR A 43 1.41 0.26 14.68
CA TYR A 43 2.02 1.44 14.08
C TYR A 43 1.11 2.66 14.16
N PHE A 44 -0.14 2.53 13.68
CA PHE A 44 -1.09 3.64 13.67
C PHE A 44 -1.52 4.06 15.07
N LEU A 45 -1.67 3.10 16.00
CA LEU A 45 -1.98 3.41 17.38
C LEU A 45 -0.85 4.19 18.06
N LYS A 46 0.41 3.76 17.88
CA LYS A 46 1.56 4.39 18.54
C LYS A 46 1.97 5.72 17.91
N LYS A 47 2.07 5.80 16.57
CA LYS A 47 2.53 7.02 15.89
C LYS A 47 1.42 8.04 15.62
N HIS A 48 0.21 7.57 15.33
CA HIS A 48 -0.88 8.42 14.88
C HIS A 48 -2.08 8.46 15.84
N ARG A 49 -2.01 7.77 16.99
CA ARG A 49 -3.10 7.67 17.98
C ARG A 49 -4.44 7.28 17.37
N THR A 50 -4.39 6.55 16.26
CA THR A 50 -5.56 6.19 15.47
C THR A 50 -5.67 4.66 15.47
N ASN A 51 -6.83 4.15 15.85
CA ASN A 51 -7.09 2.72 15.80
C ASN A 51 -7.51 2.33 14.38
N ILE A 52 -6.71 1.50 13.72
CA ILE A 52 -6.96 1.02 12.35
C ILE A 52 -6.86 -0.51 12.35
N THR A 53 -7.84 -1.14 11.72
CA THR A 53 -7.91 -2.60 11.54
C THR A 53 -7.84 -2.94 10.06
N LEU A 54 -6.95 -3.85 9.68
CA LEU A 54 -6.86 -4.32 8.29
C LEU A 54 -7.95 -5.38 8.06
N LYS A 55 -8.86 -5.12 7.12
CA LYS A 55 -9.97 -6.06 6.84
C LYS A 55 -9.57 -7.19 5.89
N LYS A 56 -8.75 -6.88 4.88
CA LYS A 56 -8.36 -7.82 3.82
C LYS A 56 -7.15 -7.30 3.05
N ILE A 57 -6.35 -8.21 2.50
CA ILE A 57 -5.31 -7.91 1.51
C ILE A 57 -5.78 -8.43 0.14
N HIS A 58 -5.74 -7.56 -0.86
CA HIS A 58 -6.00 -7.89 -2.25
C HIS A 58 -4.70 -7.75 -3.06
N CYS A 59 -4.46 -8.69 -3.97
CA CYS A 59 -3.32 -8.65 -4.87
C CYS A 59 -3.83 -8.68 -6.30
N GLU A 60 -3.50 -7.65 -7.05
CA GLU A 60 -3.86 -7.47 -8.45
C GLU A 60 -2.60 -7.30 -9.28
N MET A 61 -2.70 -7.65 -10.56
CA MET A 61 -1.62 -7.52 -11.54
C MET A 61 -2.01 -6.50 -12.60
N ASP A 62 -1.01 -5.93 -13.28
CA ASP A 62 -1.20 -4.98 -14.39
C ASP A 62 -1.97 -3.71 -13.99
N VAL A 63 -1.80 -3.25 -12.75
CA VAL A 63 -2.42 -2.03 -12.23
C VAL A 63 -1.57 -0.81 -12.60
N ILE A 64 -2.21 0.21 -13.19
CA ILE A 64 -1.59 1.50 -13.46
C ILE A 64 -2.05 2.48 -12.37
N ASN A 65 -1.11 2.93 -11.54
CA ASN A 65 -1.36 3.95 -10.53
C ASN A 65 -0.39 5.13 -10.71
N LYS A 66 -0.94 6.31 -11.03
CA LYS A 66 -0.17 7.54 -11.24
C LYS A 66 0.06 8.36 -9.96
N SER A 67 -0.71 8.12 -8.90
CA SER A 67 -0.57 8.83 -7.62
C SER A 67 0.45 8.19 -6.68
N ALA A 68 0.91 6.97 -7.01
CA ALA A 68 1.84 6.23 -6.20
C ALA A 68 3.23 6.86 -6.16
N GLU A 69 3.79 6.95 -4.97
CA GLU A 69 5.16 7.38 -4.71
C GLU A 69 6.12 6.22 -4.92
N LEU A 70 7.18 6.45 -5.70
CA LEU A 70 8.20 5.45 -6.00
C LEU A 70 9.31 5.45 -4.95
N LEU A 71 9.62 4.26 -4.47
CA LEU A 71 10.71 3.93 -3.56
C LEU A 71 11.66 2.96 -4.27
N VAL A 72 12.96 3.13 -4.05
CA VAL A 72 14.00 2.24 -4.54
C VAL A 72 14.45 1.33 -3.41
N SER A 73 14.55 0.03 -3.69
CA SER A 73 15.14 -0.97 -2.81
C SER A 73 16.25 -1.73 -3.51
N GLN A 74 17.02 -2.51 -2.74
CA GLN A 74 18.09 -3.34 -3.26
C GLN A 74 17.62 -4.50 -4.16
N VAL A 75 16.32 -4.81 -4.19
CA VAL A 75 15.73 -5.87 -5.01
C VAL A 75 14.84 -5.34 -6.15
N GLY A 76 14.65 -4.02 -6.24
CA GLY A 76 13.81 -3.38 -7.25
C GLY A 76 13.03 -2.17 -6.71
N HIS A 77 12.17 -1.63 -7.55
CA HIS A 77 11.31 -0.49 -7.20
C HIS A 77 10.05 -0.96 -6.49
N LEU A 78 9.60 -0.17 -5.52
CA LEU A 78 8.34 -0.31 -4.82
C LEU A 78 7.55 0.97 -5.02
N ALA A 79 6.23 0.84 -5.07
CA ALA A 79 5.33 1.98 -5.13
C ALA A 79 4.42 1.95 -3.92
N PHE A 80 4.18 3.11 -3.32
CA PHE A 80 3.26 3.27 -2.19
C PHE A 80 2.20 4.32 -2.52
N ASP A 81 0.94 3.99 -2.24
CA ASP A 81 -0.15 4.93 -2.34
C ASP A 81 -1.13 4.74 -1.17
N ILE A 82 -1.82 5.81 -0.80
CA ILE A 82 -2.80 5.83 0.29
C ILE A 82 -3.94 6.75 -0.10
N ASP A 83 -5.17 6.30 0.21
CA ASP A 83 -6.36 7.12 0.00
C ASP A 83 -6.22 8.47 0.73
N ARG A 84 -6.49 9.54 0.00
CA ARG A 84 -6.37 10.91 0.50
C ARG A 84 -7.31 11.16 1.66
N ALA A 85 -8.51 10.57 1.66
CA ALA A 85 -9.45 10.71 2.78
C ALA A 85 -8.84 10.16 4.08
N LEU A 86 -8.17 9.00 4.00
CA LEU A 86 -7.46 8.41 5.13
C LEU A 86 -6.27 9.29 5.56
N LEU A 87 -5.51 9.83 4.61
CA LEU A 87 -4.37 10.71 4.87
C LEU A 87 -4.80 12.00 5.59
N LEU A 88 -5.90 12.64 5.14
CA LEU A 88 -6.45 13.85 5.74
C LEU A 88 -7.01 13.58 7.13
N MET A 89 -7.66 12.43 7.36
CA MET A 89 -8.10 12.03 8.69
C MET A 89 -6.92 11.88 9.66
N LEU A 90 -5.83 11.23 9.23
CA LEU A 90 -4.60 11.13 10.03
C LEU A 90 -3.99 12.50 10.33
N LEU A 91 -4.02 13.42 9.36
CA LEU A 91 -3.52 14.78 9.53
C LEU A 91 -4.40 15.60 10.49
N GLY A 92 -5.73 15.48 10.38
CA GLY A 92 -6.69 16.12 11.27
C GLY A 92 -6.50 15.67 12.72
N ASN A 93 -6.38 14.36 12.94
CA ASN A 93 -6.07 13.79 14.25
C ASN A 93 -4.73 14.29 14.81
N PHE A 94 -3.71 14.43 13.96
CA PHE A 94 -2.40 14.94 14.38
C PHE A 94 -2.46 16.40 14.87
N TYR A 95 -3.29 17.23 14.24
CA TYR A 95 -3.47 18.63 14.63
C TYR A 95 -4.59 18.86 15.65
N GLY A 96 -5.29 17.80 16.09
CA GLY A 96 -6.43 17.92 17.00
C GLY A 96 -7.64 18.63 16.37
N LEU A 97 -7.71 18.65 15.04
CA LEU A 97 -8.86 19.20 14.33
C LEU A 97 -10.04 18.23 14.51
N ALA A 98 -11.23 18.77 14.78
CA ALA A 98 -12.46 17.99 14.81
C ALA A 98 -12.82 17.60 13.36
N SER A 99 -12.19 16.55 12.83
CA SER A 99 -12.46 16.06 11.47
C SER A 99 -13.80 15.34 11.44
N SER A 100 -14.84 16.02 11.00
CA SER A 100 -15.99 15.36 10.37
C SER A 100 -15.52 14.84 9.02
N LEU A 101 -15.79 13.58 8.69
CA LEU A 101 -15.50 12.94 7.39
C LEU A 101 -16.28 13.58 6.21
N ALA A 102 -16.81 14.80 6.35
CA ALA A 102 -17.83 15.39 5.49
C ALA A 102 -17.35 16.54 4.57
N ASP A 103 -16.08 16.93 4.60
CA ASP A 103 -15.56 17.88 3.61
C ASP A 103 -15.04 17.14 2.36
N GLU A 104 -15.96 16.44 1.70
CA GLU A 104 -15.80 15.80 0.38
C GLU A 104 -15.44 16.80 -0.74
N LYS A 105 -15.42 18.10 -0.45
CA LYS A 105 -15.18 19.17 -1.43
C LYS A 105 -13.73 19.34 -1.87
N SER A 106 -12.78 18.61 -1.29
CA SER A 106 -11.36 18.82 -1.57
C SER A 106 -10.74 17.82 -2.55
N GLN A 107 -11.49 16.86 -3.12
CA GLN A 107 -10.96 15.80 -3.98
C GLN A 107 -10.28 16.31 -5.27
N ASP A 108 -10.63 17.50 -5.77
CA ASP A 108 -10.08 18.08 -7.01
C ASP A 108 -8.80 18.93 -6.81
N ASP A 109 -8.42 19.23 -5.57
CA ASP A 109 -7.24 20.05 -5.31
C ASP A 109 -5.94 19.24 -5.30
N LEU A 110 -4.87 19.85 -5.81
CA LEU A 110 -3.51 19.29 -5.76
C LEU A 110 -3.09 18.98 -4.30
N PRO A 111 -2.38 17.86 -4.05
CA PRO A 111 -1.93 17.51 -2.71
C PRO A 111 -1.08 18.61 -2.08
N THR A 112 -1.38 18.98 -0.85
CA THR A 112 -0.60 19.99 -0.12
C THR A 112 0.80 19.46 0.23
N LYS A 113 1.76 20.37 0.49
CA LYS A 113 3.13 19.97 0.92
C LYS A 113 3.12 19.15 2.21
N THR A 114 2.16 19.37 3.10
CA THR A 114 1.97 18.60 4.33
C THR A 114 1.47 17.20 4.05
N GLU A 115 0.50 17.05 3.13
CA GLU A 115 0.03 15.73 2.67
C GLU A 115 1.17 14.93 2.04
N ILE A 116 1.93 15.53 1.12
CA ILE A 116 3.05 14.86 0.45
C ILE A 116 4.08 14.37 1.47
N ARG A 117 4.47 15.22 2.44
CA ARG A 117 5.43 14.82 3.49
C ARG A 117 4.90 13.69 4.38
N LEU A 118 3.61 13.73 4.74
CA LEU A 118 3.01 12.67 5.54
C LEU A 118 2.96 11.36 4.73
N ARG A 119 2.59 11.43 3.44
CA ARG A 119 2.59 10.28 2.54
C ARG A 119 3.98 9.64 2.43
N SER A 120 5.03 10.41 2.15
CA SER A 120 6.40 9.88 2.05
C SER A 120 6.87 9.23 3.34
N ARG A 121 6.51 9.81 4.49
CA ARG A 121 6.84 9.23 5.80
C ARG A 121 6.10 7.92 6.03
N LEU A 122 4.80 7.88 5.74
CA LEU A 122 3.99 6.66 5.83
C LEU A 122 4.52 5.58 4.89
N ALA A 123 4.90 5.94 3.66
CA ALA A 123 5.45 5.03 2.67
C ALA A 123 6.68 4.28 3.22
N LEU A 124 7.67 5.03 3.72
CA LEU A 124 8.88 4.43 4.30
C LEU A 124 8.58 3.58 5.54
N ASP A 125 7.79 4.10 6.47
CA ASP A 125 7.48 3.41 7.71
C ASP A 125 6.71 2.10 7.46
N ILE A 126 5.64 2.16 6.66
CA ILE A 126 4.76 1.02 6.37
C ILE A 126 5.50 -0.02 5.54
N CYS A 127 6.22 0.39 4.49
CA CYS A 127 6.97 -0.56 3.67
C CYS A 127 8.08 -1.23 4.48
N ASN A 128 8.82 -0.51 5.35
CA ASN A 128 9.80 -1.15 6.23
C ASN A 128 9.15 -2.11 7.26
N THR A 129 7.92 -1.80 7.69
CA THR A 129 7.17 -2.63 8.63
C THR A 129 6.69 -3.92 7.98
N ILE A 130 6.17 -3.84 6.75
CA ILE A 130 5.63 -4.98 6.00
C ILE A 130 6.74 -5.83 5.39
N PHE A 131 7.75 -5.22 4.79
CA PHE A 131 8.88 -5.92 4.15
C PHE A 131 10.04 -6.13 5.11
N ASN A 132 9.73 -6.75 6.25
CA ASN A 132 10.71 -7.14 7.25
C ASN A 132 11.16 -8.60 7.05
N LYS A 133 12.26 -8.98 7.72
CA LYS A 133 12.84 -10.33 7.60
C LYS A 133 11.85 -11.47 7.87
N ASN A 134 10.85 -11.27 8.74
CA ASN A 134 9.89 -12.31 9.10
C ASN A 134 8.83 -12.54 8.00
N ILE A 135 8.51 -11.51 7.21
CA ILE A 135 7.48 -11.57 6.17
C ILE A 135 8.11 -11.86 4.80
N SER A 136 9.12 -11.07 4.40
CA SER A 136 9.75 -11.14 3.07
C SER A 136 11.06 -11.93 3.04
N GLY A 137 11.54 -12.44 4.18
CA GLY A 137 12.81 -13.17 4.29
C GLY A 137 14.06 -12.28 4.24
N ILE A 138 13.96 -11.08 3.64
CA ILE A 138 15.03 -10.09 3.52
C ILE A 138 14.48 -8.71 3.94
N PRO A 139 15.14 -7.98 4.86
CA PRO A 139 14.76 -6.62 5.18
C PRO A 139 15.08 -5.70 4.00
N LEU A 140 14.09 -4.95 3.51
CA LEU A 140 14.31 -4.02 2.40
C LEU A 140 14.90 -2.69 2.92
N THR A 141 15.94 -2.21 2.25
CA THR A 141 16.48 -0.87 2.48
C THR A 141 15.83 0.09 1.50
N LEU A 142 14.90 0.90 1.99
CA LEU A 142 14.08 1.77 1.15
C LEU A 142 14.64 3.19 1.12
N LYS A 143 14.71 3.77 -0.08
CA LYS A 143 15.01 5.18 -0.30
C LYS A 143 13.97 5.79 -1.24
N PRO A 144 13.57 7.05 -1.06
CA PRO A 144 12.75 7.73 -2.06
C PRO A 144 13.50 7.76 -3.39
N ASP A 145 12.79 7.53 -4.49
CA ASP A 145 13.40 7.64 -5.82
C ASP A 145 13.67 9.12 -6.10
N SER A 146 14.94 9.51 -6.13
CA SER A 146 15.38 10.87 -6.45
C SER A 146 15.65 11.06 -7.95
N SER A 147 15.30 10.08 -8.78
CA SER A 147 15.52 10.09 -10.22
C SER A 147 14.38 10.83 -10.94
N THR A 148 14.23 12.13 -10.65
CA THR A 148 13.35 13.06 -11.37
C THR A 148 14.05 14.38 -11.57
#